data_AF-A0A0B1Q7C8-F1
#
_entry.id   AF-A0A0B1Q7C8-F1
#
_cell.length_a   1.000
_cell.length_b   1.000
_cell.length_c   1.000
_cell.angle_alpha   90.00
_cell.angle_beta   90.00
_cell.angle_gamma   90.00
#
_symmetry.space_group_name_H-M   'P 1'
#
loop_
_entity.id
_entity.type
_entity.pdbx_description
1 polymer ?
#
loop_
_entity_poly.entity_id
_entity_poly.type
_entity_poly.pdbx_seq_one_letter_code
_entity_poly.pdbx_strand_id
1 'polypeptide(L)'
;MEYIAPAGQLPGSPYIDGDRSAGIKGSVVPAAAIEHAMREIVHVIDFAGLAPDRTDLEQLRKAIEAIIASQTGGGDTAQYLLLAQASSRLPIFPEILSADGRINVTSPSAGTVLVPATVPFQHRGIAPYSTSTYTEAQRTFATTGGKTYHLRWTPTGGFALRDLANSGYNPDLVSEDSVRFDTTYDDMLVARVVTNASNIATVTNLVNKARIETEATSTGPAEIYTYGTGRDGARYTNSFAINWGRRPSIAVVTGDCIQSGHPLLQGGANQIRNKVTSRYSVTATVISDWDRDLVVAAIQTVAVLYLHALAA
;
A
#
# COMPACT_ATOMS: atom_id res chain seq x y z
N MET A 1 -24.46 24.11 29.51
CA MET A 1 -25.46 24.89 30.27
C MET A 1 -26.53 25.52 29.38
N GLU A 2 -27.80 25.49 29.79
CA GLU A 2 -28.87 26.37 29.27
C GLU A 2 -28.66 27.83 29.74
N TYR A 3 -28.97 28.81 28.90
CA TYR A 3 -28.77 30.23 29.24
C TYR A 3 -29.75 30.69 30.33
N ILE A 4 -29.22 31.35 31.37
CA ILE A 4 -30.02 31.90 32.47
C ILE A 4 -30.11 33.42 32.31
N ALA A 5 -31.29 33.92 31.97
CA ALA A 5 -31.56 35.35 31.78
C ALA A 5 -31.44 36.15 33.09
N PRO A 6 -31.19 37.48 33.02
CA PRO A 6 -31.17 38.33 34.20
C PRO A 6 -32.44 38.21 35.04
N ALA A 7 -32.31 38.36 36.36
CA ALA A 7 -33.42 38.20 37.28
C ALA A 7 -34.54 39.21 36.96
N GLY A 8 -35.76 38.70 36.80
CA GLY A 8 -36.95 39.50 36.47
C GLY A 8 -37.07 39.94 35.00
N GLN A 9 -36.21 39.45 34.10
CA GLN A 9 -36.29 39.71 32.67
C GLN A 9 -36.88 38.51 31.89
N LEU A 10 -37.30 38.75 30.65
CA LEU A 10 -37.81 37.70 29.77
C LEU A 10 -36.69 36.69 29.39
N PRO A 11 -37.03 35.42 29.10
CA PRO A 11 -36.08 34.44 28.60
C PRO A 11 -35.28 34.96 27.40
N GLY A 12 -33.97 34.77 27.40
CA GLY A 12 -33.07 35.23 26.33
C GLY A 12 -32.71 36.72 26.37
N SER A 13 -33.19 37.48 27.37
CA SER A 13 -32.80 38.89 27.55
C SER A 13 -31.30 38.98 27.91
N PRO A 14 -30.52 39.89 27.29
CA PRO A 14 -29.08 39.99 27.56
C PRO A 14 -28.78 40.60 28.93
N TYR A 15 -27.59 40.31 29.46
CA TYR A 15 -27.03 41.07 30.58
C TYR A 15 -26.54 42.44 30.10
N ILE A 16 -26.98 43.50 30.77
CA ILE A 16 -26.65 44.89 30.45
C ILE A 16 -25.91 45.47 31.65
N ASP A 17 -24.76 46.09 31.41
CA ASP A 17 -24.03 46.80 32.45
C ASP A 17 -24.77 48.07 32.89
N GLY A 18 -24.64 48.43 34.16
CA GLY A 18 -25.21 49.67 34.67
C GLY A 18 -24.39 50.87 34.21
N ASP A 19 -25.08 51.88 33.66
CA ASP A 19 -24.48 53.18 33.36
C ASP A 19 -25.10 54.25 34.26
N ARG A 20 -24.35 54.67 35.28
CA ARG A 20 -24.79 55.70 36.23
C ARG A 20 -24.95 57.07 35.57
N SER A 21 -24.22 57.36 34.50
CA SER A 21 -24.29 58.65 33.79
C SER A 21 -25.55 58.77 32.95
N ALA A 22 -26.05 57.65 32.42
CA ALA A 22 -27.30 57.55 31.67
C ALA A 22 -28.52 57.17 32.54
N GLY A 23 -28.33 56.98 33.85
CA GLY A 23 -29.40 56.52 34.75
C GLY A 23 -29.87 55.08 34.51
N ILE A 24 -29.07 54.27 33.79
CA ILE A 24 -29.41 52.88 33.45
C ILE A 24 -28.94 51.97 34.59
N LYS A 25 -29.90 51.24 35.18
CA LYS A 25 -29.60 50.21 36.17
C LYS A 25 -29.12 48.94 35.45
N GLY A 26 -28.01 48.38 35.90
CA GLY A 26 -27.48 47.14 35.37
C GLY A 26 -28.38 45.93 35.66
N SER A 27 -28.25 44.89 34.84
CA SER A 27 -28.93 43.62 35.00
C SER A 27 -28.61 42.97 36.35
N VAL A 28 -29.65 42.42 36.99
CA VAL A 28 -29.49 41.66 38.23
C VAL A 28 -29.09 40.22 37.87
N VAL A 29 -27.94 39.78 38.39
CA VAL A 29 -27.44 38.41 38.15
C VAL A 29 -28.11 37.43 39.11
N PRO A 30 -28.94 36.49 38.63
CA PRO A 30 -29.48 35.44 39.48
C PRO A 30 -28.36 34.48 39.89
N ALA A 31 -28.45 33.93 41.11
CA ALA A 31 -27.43 33.01 41.64
C ALA A 31 -27.18 31.80 40.72
N ALA A 32 -28.25 31.29 40.09
CA ALA A 32 -28.17 30.16 39.18
C ALA A 32 -27.25 30.43 37.97
N ALA A 33 -27.17 31.67 37.48
CA ALA A 33 -26.27 32.02 36.37
C ALA A 33 -24.78 31.82 36.71
N ILE A 34 -24.44 31.84 38.00
CA ILE A 34 -23.07 31.61 38.50
C ILE A 34 -22.90 30.17 38.96
N GLU A 35 -23.83 29.67 39.80
CA GLU A 35 -23.74 28.34 40.42
C GLU A 35 -23.68 27.23 39.36
N HIS A 36 -24.46 27.33 38.28
CA HIS A 36 -24.50 26.27 37.26
C HIS A 36 -23.15 26.09 36.58
N ALA A 37 -22.45 27.19 36.23
CA ALA A 37 -21.12 27.11 35.63
C ALA A 37 -20.12 26.48 36.60
N MET A 38 -20.17 26.88 37.87
CA MET A 38 -19.32 26.30 38.91
C MET A 38 -19.56 24.80 39.09
N ARG A 39 -20.82 24.36 39.07
CA ARG A 39 -21.18 22.93 39.15
C ARG A 39 -20.73 22.13 37.93
N GLU A 40 -20.81 22.69 36.73
CA GLU A 40 -20.26 22.04 35.53
C GLU A 40 -18.75 21.84 35.67
N ILE A 41 -18.02 22.85 36.19
CA ILE A 41 -16.57 22.74 36.44
C ILE A 41 -16.27 21.66 37.50
N VAL A 42 -16.98 21.66 38.64
CA VAL A 42 -16.83 20.64 39.69
C VAL A 42 -17.09 19.25 39.12
N HIS A 43 -18.12 19.08 38.31
CA HIS A 43 -18.43 17.81 37.68
C HIS A 43 -17.30 17.31 36.75
N VAL A 44 -16.64 18.20 35.99
CA VAL A 44 -15.47 17.82 35.17
C VAL A 44 -14.31 17.34 36.04
N ILE A 45 -14.08 17.99 37.18
CA ILE A 45 -13.00 17.66 38.13
C ILE A 45 -13.26 16.29 38.78
N ASP A 46 -14.48 16.07 39.26
CA ASP A 46 -14.91 14.80 39.85
C ASP A 46 -14.85 13.66 38.83
N PHE A 47 -15.28 13.93 37.58
CA PHE A 47 -15.22 12.95 36.49
C PHE A 47 -13.77 12.54 36.16
N ALA A 48 -12.82 13.46 36.28
CA ALA A 48 -11.39 13.18 36.14
C ALA A 48 -10.79 12.41 37.34
N GLY A 49 -11.58 12.10 38.38
CA GLY A 49 -11.13 11.44 39.60
C GLY A 49 -10.32 12.35 40.54
N LEU A 50 -10.40 13.67 40.36
CA LEU A 50 -9.73 14.65 41.20
C LEU A 50 -10.72 15.19 42.24
N ALA A 51 -10.21 15.60 43.41
CA ALA A 51 -11.02 16.29 44.41
C ALA A 51 -11.00 17.81 44.16
N PRO A 52 -12.17 18.50 44.13
CA PRO A 52 -12.21 19.95 43.98
C PRO A 52 -11.48 20.67 45.12
N ASP A 53 -10.61 21.62 44.77
CA ASP A 53 -9.82 22.39 45.74
C ASP A 53 -9.86 23.88 45.40
N ARG A 54 -10.45 24.68 46.28
CA ARG A 54 -10.53 26.14 46.15
C ARG A 54 -9.17 26.85 46.07
N THR A 55 -8.08 26.20 46.45
CA THR A 55 -6.72 26.77 46.41
C THR A 55 -5.98 26.46 45.11
N ASP A 56 -6.45 25.49 44.32
CA ASP A 56 -5.86 25.11 43.04
C ASP A 56 -6.59 25.80 41.87
N LEU A 57 -6.02 26.91 41.40
CA LEU A 57 -6.56 27.63 40.23
C LEU A 57 -6.35 26.87 38.90
N GLU A 58 -5.60 25.76 38.92
CA GLU A 58 -5.35 24.93 37.74
C GLU A 58 -6.16 23.63 37.72
N GLN A 59 -7.02 23.39 38.71
CA GLN A 59 -7.75 22.12 38.86
C GLN A 59 -8.56 21.71 37.61
N LEU A 60 -9.18 22.67 36.92
CA LEU A 60 -9.92 22.39 35.67
C LEU A 60 -8.97 21.95 34.55
N ARG A 61 -7.80 22.59 34.42
CA ARG A 61 -6.78 22.20 33.43
C ARG A 61 -6.28 20.79 33.72
N LYS A 62 -5.94 20.50 34.98
CA LYS A 62 -5.47 19.17 35.43
C LYS A 62 -6.52 18.08 35.19
N ALA A 63 -7.80 18.38 35.45
CA ALA A 63 -8.90 17.46 35.18
C ALA A 63 -9.00 17.12 33.69
N ILE A 64 -8.95 18.13 32.81
CA ILE A 64 -8.96 17.92 31.35
C ILE A 64 -7.75 17.09 30.89
N GLU A 65 -6.56 17.40 31.41
CA GLU A 65 -5.34 16.65 31.09
C GLU A 65 -5.41 15.19 31.55
N ALA A 66 -5.96 14.93 32.74
CA ALA A 66 -6.16 13.58 33.25
C ALA A 66 -7.17 12.78 32.39
N ILE A 67 -8.27 13.42 31.98
CA ILE A 67 -9.24 12.81 31.06
C ILE A 67 -8.55 12.46 29.74
N ILE A 68 -7.80 13.37 29.13
CA ILE A 68 -7.06 13.11 27.88
C ILE A 68 -6.06 11.97 28.08
N ALA A 69 -5.26 12.02 29.13
CA ALA A 69 -4.26 10.98 29.43
C ALA A 69 -4.90 9.59 29.60
N SER A 70 -6.08 9.51 30.23
CA SER A 70 -6.81 8.25 30.37
C SER A 70 -7.22 7.62 29.03
N GLN A 71 -7.47 8.45 28.01
CA GLN A 71 -7.87 8.00 26.67
C GLN A 71 -6.66 7.71 25.77
N THR A 72 -5.54 8.41 25.96
CA THR A 72 -4.36 8.30 25.09
C THR A 72 -3.24 7.43 25.66
N GLY A 73 -3.37 6.96 26.91
CA GLY A 73 -2.30 6.24 27.62
C GLY A 73 -1.30 7.17 28.34
N GLY A 74 -1.51 8.48 28.29
CA GLY A 74 -0.64 9.50 28.89
C GLY A 74 0.72 9.67 28.21
N GLY A 75 1.58 10.49 28.81
CA GLY A 75 2.93 10.78 28.31
C GLY A 75 3.09 12.20 27.75
N ASP A 76 4.32 12.50 27.33
CA ASP A 76 4.62 13.77 26.66
C ASP A 76 3.92 13.82 25.29
N THR A 77 2.97 14.73 25.15
CA THR A 77 2.18 14.89 23.92
C THR A 77 3.07 15.28 22.72
N ALA A 78 4.27 15.81 22.96
CA ALA A 78 5.26 16.05 21.91
C ALA A 78 5.77 14.75 21.25
N GLN A 79 5.57 13.60 21.90
CA GLN A 79 5.91 12.28 21.35
C GLN A 79 4.75 11.63 20.58
N TYR A 80 3.55 12.18 20.64
CA TYR A 80 2.43 11.65 19.88
C TYR A 80 2.65 11.86 18.38
N LEU A 81 2.59 10.75 17.64
CA LEU A 81 2.52 10.79 16.19
C LEU A 81 1.08 11.07 15.78
N LEU A 82 0.82 12.29 15.29
CA LEU A 82 -0.48 12.59 14.69
C LEU A 82 -0.70 11.68 13.48
N LEU A 83 -1.95 11.27 13.23
CA LEU A 83 -2.28 10.38 12.10
C LEU A 83 -1.74 10.93 10.76
N ALA A 84 -1.80 12.24 10.55
CA ALA A 84 -1.26 12.90 9.36
C ALA A 84 0.29 12.83 9.26
N GLN A 85 0.98 12.84 10.41
CA GLN A 85 2.44 12.66 10.46
C GLN A 85 2.81 11.19 10.25
N ALA A 86 2.04 10.27 10.83
CA ALA A 86 2.22 8.84 10.62
C ALA A 86 2.00 8.46 9.15
N SER A 87 0.92 8.94 8.53
CA SER A 87 0.57 8.71 7.12
C SER A 87 1.50 9.40 6.12
N SER A 88 2.46 10.22 6.56
CA SER A 88 3.47 10.82 5.69
C SER A 88 4.87 10.24 5.88
N ARG A 89 5.16 9.59 7.03
CA ARG A 89 6.53 9.22 7.41
C ARG A 89 6.77 7.73 7.63
N LEU A 90 5.74 6.93 7.88
CA LEU A 90 5.93 5.50 8.17
C LEU A 90 6.44 4.75 6.93
N PRO A 91 7.60 4.06 6.97
CA PRO A 91 8.19 3.39 5.80
C PRO A 91 7.50 2.05 5.49
N ILE A 92 6.17 2.06 5.38
CA ILE A 92 5.33 0.89 5.10
C ILE A 92 4.73 1.10 3.71
N PHE A 93 4.94 0.13 2.83
CA PHE A 93 4.36 0.16 1.48
C PHE A 93 2.82 0.06 1.53
N PRO A 94 2.12 0.63 0.53
CA PRO A 94 0.68 0.47 0.43
C PRO A 94 0.30 -1.00 0.25
N GLU A 95 -0.80 -1.39 0.87
CA GLU A 95 -1.27 -2.77 0.93
C GLU A 95 -2.72 -2.89 0.49
N ILE A 96 -2.96 -3.69 -0.53
CA ILE A 96 -4.30 -4.05 -0.99
C ILE A 96 -4.80 -5.21 -0.13
N LEU A 97 -5.97 -5.04 0.49
CA LEU A 97 -6.49 -5.97 1.48
C LEU A 97 -7.30 -7.13 0.87
N SER A 98 -7.33 -7.26 -0.46
CA SER A 98 -7.88 -8.45 -1.11
C SER A 98 -6.98 -9.66 -0.86
N ALA A 99 -7.55 -10.87 -0.96
CA ALA A 99 -6.81 -12.11 -0.72
C ALA A 99 -5.56 -12.23 -1.61
N ASP A 100 -5.69 -11.87 -2.88
CA ASP A 100 -4.63 -11.87 -3.90
C ASP A 100 -3.72 -10.63 -3.86
N GLY A 101 -4.02 -9.63 -3.02
CA GLY A 101 -3.29 -8.37 -2.93
C GLY A 101 -3.36 -7.52 -4.20
N ARG A 102 -4.40 -7.69 -5.03
CA ARG A 102 -4.58 -6.99 -6.30
C ARG A 102 -5.89 -6.21 -6.34
N ILE A 103 -5.86 -5.07 -7.01
CA ILE A 103 -7.06 -4.42 -7.52
C ILE A 103 -7.29 -5.01 -8.90
N ASN A 104 -8.40 -5.72 -9.10
CA ASN A 104 -8.71 -6.40 -10.36
C ASN A 104 -9.25 -5.42 -11.41
N VAL A 105 -8.35 -4.61 -11.95
CA VAL A 105 -8.63 -3.65 -13.01
C VAL A 105 -9.00 -4.40 -14.29
N THR A 106 -10.01 -3.90 -15.00
CA THR A 106 -10.54 -4.52 -16.22
C THR A 106 -10.56 -3.52 -17.38
N SER A 107 -10.79 -4.02 -18.60
CA SER A 107 -11.06 -3.21 -19.79
C SER A 107 -12.45 -3.60 -20.31
N PRO A 108 -13.51 -2.88 -19.90
CA PRO A 108 -14.88 -3.26 -20.25
C PRO A 108 -15.18 -3.07 -21.75
N SER A 109 -14.45 -2.17 -22.42
CA SER A 109 -14.51 -1.95 -23.86
C SER A 109 -13.16 -1.48 -24.40
N ALA A 110 -12.94 -1.63 -25.70
CA ALA A 110 -11.75 -1.08 -26.35
C ALA A 110 -11.64 0.42 -26.09
N GLY A 111 -10.43 0.88 -25.75
CA GLY A 111 -10.17 2.27 -25.40
C GLY A 111 -10.49 2.68 -23.97
N THR A 112 -10.90 1.74 -23.10
CA THR A 112 -11.18 2.05 -21.70
C THR A 112 -10.54 1.06 -20.73
N VAL A 113 -10.17 1.56 -19.55
CA VAL A 113 -9.73 0.79 -18.40
C VAL A 113 -10.52 1.25 -17.18
N LEU A 114 -11.02 0.31 -16.39
CA LEU A 114 -11.87 0.57 -15.24
C LEU A 114 -11.27 -0.05 -13.97
N VAL A 115 -11.11 0.78 -12.94
CA VAL A 115 -10.82 0.34 -11.57
C VAL A 115 -12.13 -0.10 -10.91
N PRO A 116 -12.23 -1.33 -10.37
CA PRO A 116 -13.44 -1.81 -9.72
C PRO A 116 -13.73 -1.02 -8.44
N ALA A 117 -15.01 -0.94 -8.07
CA ALA A 117 -15.42 -0.43 -6.76
C ALA A 117 -15.15 -1.47 -5.65
N THR A 118 -15.26 -1.04 -4.40
CA THR A 118 -15.29 -1.90 -3.20
C THR A 118 -14.01 -2.68 -2.95
N VAL A 119 -12.86 -2.21 -3.43
CA VAL A 119 -11.56 -2.79 -3.07
C VAL A 119 -10.93 -1.95 -1.95
N PRO A 120 -10.84 -2.50 -0.72
CA PRO A 120 -10.16 -1.82 0.38
C PRO A 120 -8.64 -1.97 0.26
N PHE A 121 -7.93 -0.92 0.66
CA PHE A 121 -6.47 -0.91 0.74
C PHE A 121 -6.02 0.05 1.83
N GLN A 122 -4.79 -0.11 2.32
CA GLN A 122 -4.20 0.72 3.36
C GLN A 122 -2.97 1.44 2.81
N HIS A 123 -2.87 2.72 3.13
CA HIS A 123 -1.68 3.52 2.92
C HIS A 123 -0.92 3.60 4.24
N ARG A 124 0.39 3.35 4.19
CA ARG A 124 1.31 3.46 5.33
C ARG A 124 0.91 2.60 6.53
N GLY A 125 0.14 1.53 6.31
CA GLY A 125 -0.37 0.61 7.33
C GLY A 125 -1.42 1.20 8.29
N ILE A 126 -1.81 2.47 8.14
CA ILE A 126 -2.65 3.17 9.13
C ILE A 126 -3.81 3.93 8.49
N ALA A 127 -3.68 4.40 7.26
CA ALA A 127 -4.70 5.19 6.58
C ALA A 127 -5.53 4.29 5.65
N PRO A 128 -6.78 3.94 6.01
CA PRO A 128 -7.62 3.11 5.16
C PRO A 128 -8.17 3.91 3.97
N TYR A 129 -8.17 3.29 2.81
CA TYR A 129 -8.79 3.79 1.58
C TYR A 129 -9.65 2.69 0.96
N SER A 130 -10.58 3.11 0.11
CA SER A 130 -11.40 2.20 -0.67
C SER A 130 -11.56 2.76 -2.07
N THR A 131 -11.53 1.91 -3.09
CA THR A 131 -11.82 2.36 -4.45
C THR A 131 -13.23 2.96 -4.57
N SER A 132 -14.16 2.65 -3.66
CA SER A 132 -15.50 3.24 -3.61
C SER A 132 -15.53 4.72 -3.21
N THR A 133 -14.46 5.30 -2.67
CA THR A 133 -14.42 6.74 -2.36
C THR A 133 -14.33 7.60 -3.62
N TYR A 134 -13.92 7.00 -4.74
CA TYR A 134 -13.85 7.65 -6.04
C TYR A 134 -15.17 7.46 -6.79
N THR A 135 -15.55 8.43 -7.62
CA THR A 135 -16.66 8.23 -8.56
C THR A 135 -16.25 7.26 -9.67
N GLU A 136 -17.20 6.68 -10.39
CA GLU A 136 -16.89 5.82 -11.54
C GLU A 136 -16.11 6.56 -12.64
N ALA A 137 -16.42 7.85 -12.85
CA ALA A 137 -15.68 8.70 -13.77
C ALA A 137 -14.20 8.87 -13.35
N GLN A 138 -13.92 8.93 -12.05
CA GLN A 138 -12.55 8.99 -11.51
C GLN A 138 -11.82 7.64 -11.53
N ARG A 139 -12.54 6.54 -11.77
CA ARG A 139 -12.00 5.18 -11.88
C ARG A 139 -11.93 4.67 -13.31
N THR A 140 -12.50 5.40 -14.27
CA THR A 140 -12.51 5.06 -15.68
C THR A 140 -11.49 5.91 -16.43
N PHE A 141 -10.60 5.27 -17.17
CA PHE A 141 -9.52 5.92 -17.91
C PHE A 141 -9.62 5.59 -19.39
N ALA A 142 -9.47 6.61 -20.24
CA ALA A 142 -9.36 6.43 -21.67
C ALA A 142 -7.93 5.97 -22.05
N THR A 143 -7.83 5.13 -23.07
CA THR A 143 -6.56 4.68 -23.64
C THR A 143 -6.48 4.98 -25.13
N THR A 144 -5.25 4.99 -25.64
CA THR A 144 -4.94 5.04 -27.08
C THR A 144 -4.26 3.74 -27.49
N GLY A 145 -4.45 3.32 -28.75
CA GLY A 145 -3.86 2.08 -29.27
C GLY A 145 -2.33 2.13 -29.39
N GLY A 146 -1.68 0.98 -29.23
CA GLY A 146 -0.24 0.81 -29.38
C GLY A 146 0.59 1.41 -28.25
N LYS A 147 0.03 1.52 -27.05
CA LYS A 147 0.63 2.21 -25.91
C LYS A 147 0.83 1.28 -24.72
N THR A 148 1.75 1.68 -23.84
CA THR A 148 1.93 1.06 -22.53
C THR A 148 1.67 2.11 -21.47
N TYR A 149 0.80 1.79 -20.52
CA TYR A 149 0.45 2.67 -19.42
C TYR A 149 0.70 2.03 -18.07
N HIS A 150 1.03 2.87 -17.09
CA HIS A 150 1.04 2.53 -15.68
C HIS A 150 -0.19 3.14 -15.02
N LEU A 151 -1.06 2.29 -14.46
CA LEU A 151 -2.10 2.75 -13.56
C LEU A 151 -1.49 2.90 -12.17
N ARG A 152 -1.53 4.11 -11.63
CA ARG A 152 -0.92 4.46 -10.34
C ARG A 152 -1.96 5.03 -9.40
N TRP A 153 -1.71 4.90 -8.11
CA TRP A 153 -2.48 5.55 -7.06
C TRP A 153 -1.57 6.33 -6.13
N THR A 154 -1.98 7.54 -5.75
CA THR A 154 -1.30 8.38 -4.74
C THR A 154 -2.33 8.91 -3.74
N PRO A 155 -1.95 9.16 -2.48
CA PRO A 155 -2.90 9.62 -1.45
C PRO A 155 -3.50 11.00 -1.76
N THR A 156 -2.75 11.87 -2.45
CA THR A 156 -3.19 13.22 -2.81
C THR A 156 -3.85 13.30 -4.19
N GLY A 157 -3.41 12.49 -5.16
CA GLY A 157 -3.87 12.54 -6.54
C GLY A 157 -4.92 11.47 -6.92
N GLY A 158 -5.13 10.45 -6.09
CA GLY A 158 -5.98 9.31 -6.43
C GLY A 158 -5.39 8.47 -7.57
N PHE A 159 -6.28 7.83 -8.34
CA PHE A 159 -5.89 7.00 -9.48
C PHE A 159 -5.55 7.83 -10.71
N ALA A 160 -4.45 7.49 -11.39
CA ALA A 160 -4.06 8.10 -12.65
C ALA A 160 -3.44 7.08 -13.60
N LEU A 161 -3.84 7.15 -14.87
CA LEU A 161 -3.24 6.36 -15.94
C LEU A 161 -2.13 7.16 -16.63
N ARG A 162 -0.89 6.65 -16.62
CA ARG A 162 0.30 7.35 -17.11
C ARG A 162 0.87 6.63 -18.33
N ASP A 163 0.94 7.30 -19.49
CA ASP A 163 1.58 6.76 -20.70
C ASP A 163 3.10 6.71 -20.49
N LEU A 164 3.68 5.53 -20.67
CA LEU A 164 5.12 5.31 -20.53
C LEU A 164 5.94 6.14 -21.53
N ALA A 165 5.37 6.52 -22.68
CA ALA A 165 6.04 7.35 -23.68
C ALA A 165 5.90 8.87 -23.41
N ASN A 166 5.11 9.28 -22.40
CA ASN A 166 4.92 10.68 -22.09
C ASN A 166 6.17 11.25 -21.40
N SER A 167 6.78 12.30 -21.96
CA SER A 167 8.01 12.90 -21.41
C SER A 167 7.83 13.59 -20.05
N GLY A 168 6.62 13.98 -19.66
CA GLY A 168 6.34 14.49 -18.32
C GLY A 168 6.34 13.38 -17.25
N TYR A 169 5.99 12.14 -17.65
CA TYR A 169 5.99 10.98 -16.76
C TYR A 169 7.30 10.16 -16.85
N ASN A 170 7.85 10.03 -18.05
CA ASN A 170 9.07 9.29 -18.38
C ASN A 170 10.03 10.15 -19.23
N PRO A 171 10.63 11.22 -18.66
CA PRO A 171 11.51 12.12 -19.39
C PRO A 171 12.73 11.42 -20.01
N ASP A 172 13.26 10.41 -19.32
CA ASP A 172 14.48 9.70 -19.74
C ASP A 172 14.18 8.52 -20.68
N LEU A 173 12.89 8.31 -21.04
CA LEU A 173 12.43 7.21 -21.88
C LEU A 173 12.98 5.84 -21.44
N VAL A 174 13.11 5.63 -20.13
CA VAL A 174 13.59 4.36 -19.62
C VAL A 174 12.59 3.25 -19.93
N SER A 175 13.12 2.03 -19.98
CA SER A 175 12.31 0.83 -20.15
C SER A 175 11.28 0.67 -19.03
N GLU A 176 10.14 0.09 -19.39
CA GLU A 176 8.97 -0.19 -18.54
C GLU A 176 9.36 -0.94 -17.25
N ASP A 177 10.29 -1.88 -17.36
CA ASP A 177 10.71 -2.71 -16.25
C ASP A 177 11.50 -1.94 -15.18
N SER A 178 12.03 -0.75 -15.50
CA SER A 178 12.92 0.07 -14.65
C SER A 178 12.43 0.22 -13.21
N VAL A 179 13.36 0.15 -12.25
CA VAL A 179 13.08 0.28 -10.80
C VAL A 179 12.40 1.60 -10.44
N ARG A 180 12.56 2.65 -11.25
CA ARG A 180 11.94 3.95 -10.97
C ARG A 180 10.41 3.91 -10.97
N PHE A 181 9.83 2.89 -11.60
CA PHE A 181 8.40 2.67 -11.62
C PHE A 181 7.93 1.73 -10.52
N ASP A 182 8.82 1.24 -9.65
CA ASP A 182 8.44 0.46 -8.46
C ASP A 182 7.45 1.25 -7.61
N THR A 183 6.48 0.52 -7.05
CA THR A 183 5.66 1.02 -5.95
C THR A 183 6.61 1.58 -4.89
N THR A 184 6.39 2.83 -4.52
CA THR A 184 7.02 3.48 -3.37
C THR A 184 5.99 3.58 -2.25
N TYR A 185 6.36 4.20 -1.13
CA TYR A 185 5.44 4.31 0.00
C TYR A 185 4.23 5.22 -0.25
N ASP A 186 4.34 6.24 -1.12
CA ASP A 186 3.25 7.17 -1.45
C ASP A 186 2.75 7.05 -2.90
N ASP A 187 3.31 6.12 -3.66
CA ASP A 187 2.93 5.90 -5.05
C ASP A 187 2.84 4.40 -5.31
N MET A 188 1.60 3.92 -5.40
CA MET A 188 1.27 2.52 -5.66
C MET A 188 1.14 2.29 -7.16
N LEU A 189 1.98 1.41 -7.72
CA LEU A 189 1.80 0.90 -9.07
C LEU A 189 0.77 -0.24 -9.04
N VAL A 190 -0.42 0.01 -9.58
CA VAL A 190 -1.59 -0.87 -9.45
C VAL A 190 -1.65 -1.89 -10.58
N ALA A 191 -1.41 -1.45 -11.81
CA ALA A 191 -1.47 -2.31 -12.98
C ALA A 191 -0.60 -1.77 -14.11
N ARG A 192 -0.11 -2.68 -14.95
CA ARG A 192 0.40 -2.36 -16.29
C ARG A 192 -0.71 -2.59 -17.30
N VAL A 193 -0.93 -1.63 -18.19
CA VAL A 193 -1.90 -1.73 -19.27
C VAL A 193 -1.16 -1.62 -20.59
N VAL A 194 -1.27 -2.63 -21.45
CA VAL A 194 -0.70 -2.59 -22.81
C VAL A 194 -1.83 -2.65 -23.82
N THR A 195 -1.91 -1.68 -24.72
CA THR A 195 -2.92 -1.64 -25.78
C THR A 195 -2.32 -2.05 -27.11
N ASN A 196 -3.06 -2.88 -27.87
CA ASN A 196 -2.69 -3.18 -29.25
C ASN A 196 -3.09 -2.04 -30.21
N ALA A 197 -2.84 -2.20 -31.51
CA ALA A 197 -3.20 -1.20 -32.52
C ALA A 197 -4.72 -0.92 -32.59
N SER A 198 -5.56 -1.91 -32.27
CA SER A 198 -7.02 -1.78 -32.16
C SER A 198 -7.49 -1.21 -30.81
N ASN A 199 -6.57 -0.75 -29.96
CA ASN A 199 -6.83 -0.20 -28.63
C ASN A 199 -7.54 -1.17 -27.67
N ILE A 200 -7.35 -2.47 -27.87
CA ILE A 200 -7.77 -3.49 -26.91
C ILE A 200 -6.68 -3.59 -25.85
N ALA A 201 -7.06 -3.39 -24.59
CA ALA A 201 -6.13 -3.38 -23.47
C ALA A 201 -5.92 -4.79 -22.89
N THR A 202 -4.66 -5.16 -22.72
CA THR A 202 -4.22 -6.27 -21.87
C THR A 202 -3.79 -5.70 -20.53
N VAL A 203 -4.53 -6.03 -19.47
CA VAL A 203 -4.29 -5.51 -18.11
C VAL A 203 -3.54 -6.56 -17.29
N THR A 204 -2.37 -6.20 -16.77
CA THR A 204 -1.59 -6.99 -15.81
C THR A 204 -1.75 -6.37 -14.42
N ASN A 205 -2.64 -6.94 -13.60
CA ASN A 205 -2.86 -6.48 -12.23
C ASN A 205 -1.69 -6.86 -11.32
N LEU A 206 -1.22 -5.90 -10.53
CA LEU A 206 0.00 -6.05 -9.74
C LEU A 206 -0.29 -6.20 -8.26
N VAL A 207 0.40 -7.15 -7.63
CA VAL A 207 0.30 -7.40 -6.19
C VAL A 207 0.96 -6.24 -5.44
N ASN A 208 0.22 -5.62 -4.53
CA ASN A 208 0.76 -4.65 -3.58
C ASN A 208 0.39 -5.07 -2.17
N LYS A 209 1.40 -5.46 -1.38
CA LYS A 209 1.30 -5.67 0.07
C LYS A 209 2.50 -5.01 0.76
N ALA A 210 2.38 -4.74 2.06
CA ALA A 210 3.52 -4.26 2.84
C ALA A 210 4.70 -5.23 2.74
N ARG A 211 4.42 -6.53 2.81
CA ARG A 211 5.36 -7.63 2.51
C ARG A 211 4.74 -8.56 1.47
N ILE A 212 5.48 -8.83 0.39
CA ILE A 212 5.05 -9.73 -0.68
C ILE A 212 6.02 -10.89 -0.76
N GLU A 213 5.50 -12.11 -0.77
CA GLU A 213 6.29 -13.34 -0.85
C GLU A 213 5.65 -14.27 -1.87
N THR A 214 6.46 -15.05 -2.58
CA THR A 214 5.98 -16.07 -3.51
C THR A 214 6.95 -17.22 -3.55
N GLU A 215 6.38 -18.42 -3.47
CA GLU A 215 7.07 -19.67 -3.75
C GLU A 215 6.43 -20.31 -4.97
N ALA A 216 7.25 -20.81 -5.88
CA ALA A 216 6.76 -21.48 -7.08
C ALA A 216 7.72 -22.58 -7.49
N THR A 217 7.16 -23.66 -8.05
CA THR A 217 7.93 -24.77 -8.63
C THR A 217 7.51 -24.93 -10.08
N SER A 218 8.47 -25.22 -10.96
CA SER A 218 8.22 -25.50 -12.35
C SER A 218 9.02 -26.73 -12.77
N THR A 219 8.34 -27.67 -13.39
CA THR A 219 8.92 -28.92 -13.88
C THR A 219 8.65 -29.04 -15.37
N GLY A 220 9.63 -29.51 -16.12
CA GLY A 220 9.46 -29.73 -17.55
C GLY A 220 10.57 -30.57 -18.17
N PRO A 221 10.42 -30.93 -19.45
CA PRO A 221 11.50 -31.58 -20.19
C PRO A 221 12.70 -30.63 -20.30
N ALA A 222 13.89 -31.15 -20.03
CA ALA A 222 15.12 -30.41 -20.25
C ALA A 222 15.58 -30.59 -21.71
N GLU A 223 16.02 -29.50 -22.32
CA GLU A 223 16.60 -29.51 -23.66
C GLU A 223 18.03 -30.05 -23.60
N ILE A 224 18.36 -30.99 -24.49
CA ILE A 224 19.75 -31.42 -24.67
C ILE A 224 20.55 -30.25 -25.28
N TYR A 225 21.66 -29.93 -24.64
CA TYR A 225 22.52 -28.80 -24.92
C TYR A 225 23.96 -29.30 -25.07
N THR A 226 24.74 -28.66 -25.92
CA THR A 226 26.18 -28.96 -26.06
C THR A 226 26.96 -28.18 -25.02
N TYR A 227 27.54 -28.86 -24.05
CA TYR A 227 28.41 -28.24 -23.06
C TYR A 227 29.88 -28.54 -23.42
N GLY A 228 30.47 -27.70 -24.29
CA GLY A 228 31.80 -27.96 -24.84
C GLY A 228 31.72 -28.78 -26.13
N THR A 229 32.07 -30.08 -26.10
CA THR A 229 32.08 -30.96 -27.28
C THR A 229 31.18 -32.17 -27.08
N GLY A 230 30.01 -32.17 -27.70
CA GLY A 230 29.07 -33.30 -27.61
C GLY A 230 27.63 -32.86 -27.40
N ARG A 231 26.75 -33.81 -27.14
CA ARG A 231 25.36 -33.59 -26.70
C ARG A 231 25.24 -34.00 -25.24
N ASP A 232 26.13 -33.48 -24.40
CA ASP A 232 26.47 -33.92 -23.06
C ASP A 232 25.87 -33.05 -21.94
N GLY A 233 25.14 -31.99 -22.26
CA GLY A 233 24.48 -31.14 -21.28
C GLY A 233 22.96 -31.16 -21.40
N ALA A 234 22.27 -30.74 -20.34
CA ALA A 234 20.86 -30.39 -20.44
C ALA A 234 20.55 -29.11 -19.73
N ARG A 235 19.56 -28.42 -20.30
CA ARG A 235 19.17 -27.07 -19.97
C ARG A 235 17.67 -27.00 -19.83
N TYR A 236 17.20 -26.36 -18.77
CA TYR A 236 15.80 -26.03 -18.61
C TYR A 236 15.66 -24.58 -18.18
N THR A 237 14.82 -23.83 -18.90
CA THR A 237 14.56 -22.42 -18.63
C THR A 237 13.08 -22.25 -18.33
N ASN A 238 12.77 -21.57 -17.24
CA ASN A 238 11.40 -21.17 -16.94
C ASN A 238 11.34 -19.71 -16.47
N SER A 239 10.17 -19.10 -16.67
CA SER A 239 9.82 -17.78 -16.16
C SER A 239 8.65 -17.91 -15.20
N PHE A 240 8.87 -17.54 -13.94
CA PHE A 240 7.83 -17.50 -12.92
C PHE A 240 7.16 -16.13 -12.92
N ALA A 241 5.89 -16.07 -13.30
CA ALA A 241 5.11 -14.84 -13.22
C ALA A 241 4.82 -14.50 -11.75
N ILE A 242 5.32 -13.36 -11.28
CA ILE A 242 5.07 -12.84 -9.94
C ILE A 242 4.09 -11.66 -9.98
N ASN A 243 4.19 -10.80 -11.01
CA ASN A 243 3.31 -9.63 -11.22
C ASN A 243 3.13 -8.78 -9.94
N TRP A 244 4.24 -8.27 -9.41
CA TRP A 244 4.29 -7.42 -8.22
C TRP A 244 4.36 -5.94 -8.61
N GLY A 245 3.87 -5.06 -7.72
CA GLY A 245 3.99 -3.61 -7.89
C GLY A 245 5.44 -3.12 -7.77
N ARG A 246 6.32 -3.92 -7.20
CA ARG A 246 7.75 -3.65 -7.03
C ARG A 246 8.61 -4.88 -7.30
N ARG A 247 9.86 -4.69 -7.70
CA ARG A 247 10.81 -5.79 -7.88
C ARG A 247 11.11 -6.50 -6.53
N PRO A 248 11.38 -7.82 -6.55
CA PRO A 248 11.87 -8.54 -5.37
C PRO A 248 13.17 -7.93 -4.84
N SER A 249 13.26 -7.72 -3.53
CA SER A 249 14.54 -7.41 -2.87
C SER A 249 15.41 -8.65 -2.75
N ILE A 250 14.77 -9.82 -2.60
CA ILE A 250 15.40 -11.13 -2.60
C ILE A 250 14.65 -12.02 -3.59
N ALA A 251 15.38 -12.64 -4.49
CA ALA A 251 14.88 -13.74 -5.30
C ALA A 251 15.93 -14.84 -5.24
N VAL A 252 15.56 -16.03 -4.81
CA VAL A 252 16.40 -17.21 -4.81
C VAL A 252 15.79 -18.20 -5.78
N VAL A 253 16.62 -18.71 -6.69
CA VAL A 253 16.23 -19.78 -7.59
C VAL A 253 17.20 -20.92 -7.38
N THR A 254 16.65 -22.11 -7.18
CA THR A 254 17.37 -23.38 -7.22
C THR A 254 16.73 -24.27 -8.26
N GLY A 255 17.37 -25.38 -8.59
CA GLY A 255 16.82 -26.33 -9.53
C GLY A 255 17.75 -27.49 -9.73
N ASP A 256 17.25 -28.47 -10.46
CA ASP A 256 17.95 -29.70 -10.76
C ASP A 256 17.60 -30.20 -12.16
N CYS A 257 18.56 -30.82 -12.83
CA CYS A 257 18.35 -31.59 -14.04
C CYS A 257 18.57 -33.07 -13.72
N ILE A 258 17.54 -33.88 -13.94
CA ILE A 258 17.50 -35.32 -13.73
C ILE A 258 17.51 -36.01 -15.09
N GLN A 259 18.27 -37.10 -15.18
CA GLN A 259 18.31 -37.95 -16.36
C GLN A 259 18.07 -39.41 -15.96
N SER A 260 17.34 -40.16 -16.79
CA SER A 260 17.27 -41.61 -16.66
C SER A 260 18.55 -42.27 -17.19
N GLY A 261 19.42 -42.75 -16.29
CA GLY A 261 20.69 -43.43 -16.61
C GLY A 261 21.74 -43.24 -15.52
N HIS A 262 22.94 -43.80 -15.71
CA HIS A 262 24.10 -43.61 -14.84
C HIS A 262 25.27 -42.86 -15.52
N PRO A 263 25.04 -41.69 -16.17
CA PRO A 263 26.17 -40.85 -16.60
C PRO A 263 26.88 -40.27 -15.38
N LEU A 264 28.20 -40.08 -15.50
CA LEU A 264 28.96 -39.36 -14.48
C LEU A 264 28.85 -37.86 -14.78
N LEU A 265 28.86 -37.03 -13.75
CA LEU A 265 28.97 -35.59 -13.93
C LEU A 265 30.43 -35.27 -14.28
N GLN A 266 30.67 -34.67 -15.45
CA GLN A 266 32.03 -34.31 -15.90
C GLN A 266 32.34 -32.82 -15.69
N GLY A 267 31.32 -31.99 -15.48
CA GLY A 267 31.48 -30.56 -15.24
C GLY A 267 30.55 -30.02 -14.16
N GLY A 268 29.68 -29.09 -14.54
CA GLY A 268 28.76 -28.44 -13.61
C GLY A 268 27.48 -29.24 -13.41
N ALA A 269 27.07 -29.45 -12.15
CA ALA A 269 25.75 -30.00 -11.83
C ALA A 269 24.81 -28.88 -11.35
N ASN A 270 23.59 -28.86 -11.90
CA ASN A 270 22.47 -28.04 -11.40
C ASN A 270 22.83 -26.55 -11.26
N GLN A 271 23.62 -26.03 -12.20
CA GLN A 271 24.07 -24.65 -12.19
C GLN A 271 22.93 -23.72 -12.61
N ILE A 272 22.64 -22.73 -11.77
CA ILE A 272 21.69 -21.67 -12.11
C ILE A 272 22.40 -20.59 -12.93
N ARG A 273 21.89 -20.33 -14.13
CA ARG A 273 22.38 -19.30 -15.06
C ARG A 273 21.25 -18.40 -15.53
N ASN A 274 21.63 -17.28 -16.16
CA ASN A 274 20.72 -16.32 -16.80
C ASN A 274 19.56 -15.89 -15.91
N LYS A 275 19.82 -15.75 -14.61
CA LYS A 275 18.81 -15.29 -13.67
C LYS A 275 18.52 -13.82 -13.95
N VAL A 276 17.30 -13.55 -14.41
CA VAL A 276 16.77 -12.20 -14.63
C VAL A 276 15.60 -11.98 -13.70
N THR A 277 15.61 -10.87 -12.97
CA THR A 277 14.57 -10.55 -11.99
C THR A 277 13.95 -9.21 -12.34
N SER A 278 12.64 -9.21 -12.52
CA SER A 278 11.82 -8.02 -12.71
C SER A 278 10.63 -8.07 -11.75
N ARG A 279 9.80 -7.02 -11.76
CA ARG A 279 8.54 -6.99 -11.03
C ARG A 279 7.50 -7.95 -11.61
N TYR A 280 7.63 -8.32 -12.87
CA TYR A 280 6.65 -9.18 -13.56
C TYR A 280 6.99 -10.64 -13.41
N SER A 281 8.28 -10.97 -13.50
CA SER A 281 8.74 -12.35 -13.44
C SER A 281 10.15 -12.50 -12.92
N VAL A 282 10.45 -13.71 -12.46
CA VAL A 282 11.81 -14.21 -12.26
C VAL A 282 12.06 -15.31 -13.28
N THR A 283 13.02 -15.09 -14.16
CA THR A 283 13.44 -16.07 -15.16
C THR A 283 14.78 -16.65 -14.77
N ALA A 284 14.97 -17.95 -14.92
CA ALA A 284 16.25 -18.60 -14.68
C ALA A 284 16.39 -19.86 -15.53
N THR A 285 17.64 -20.27 -15.70
CA THR A 285 18.00 -21.50 -16.41
C THR A 285 18.79 -22.41 -15.47
N VAL A 286 18.40 -23.68 -15.33
CA VAL A 286 19.23 -24.72 -14.71
C VAL A 286 19.96 -25.51 -15.79
N ILE A 287 21.25 -25.80 -15.57
CA ILE A 287 22.10 -26.55 -16.49
C ILE A 287 22.86 -27.63 -15.72
N SER A 288 22.91 -28.83 -16.28
CA SER A 288 23.82 -29.90 -15.87
C SER A 288 24.63 -30.39 -17.05
N ASP A 289 25.86 -30.81 -16.76
CA ASP A 289 26.86 -31.29 -17.72
C ASP A 289 27.35 -32.69 -17.31
N TRP A 290 27.31 -33.62 -18.26
CA TRP A 290 27.56 -35.05 -18.08
C TRP A 290 28.76 -35.52 -18.90
N ASP A 291 29.25 -36.72 -18.59
CA ASP A 291 30.45 -37.28 -19.18
C ASP A 291 30.29 -37.89 -20.58
N ARG A 292 29.08 -37.83 -21.13
CA ARG A 292 28.71 -38.52 -22.36
C ARG A 292 27.47 -37.92 -23.01
N ASP A 293 27.32 -38.20 -24.30
CA ASP A 293 26.14 -37.82 -25.06
C ASP A 293 24.83 -38.35 -24.45
N LEU A 294 23.89 -37.43 -24.31
CA LEU A 294 22.52 -37.66 -23.95
C LEU A 294 21.76 -38.14 -25.19
N VAL A 295 21.36 -39.40 -25.19
CA VAL A 295 20.68 -40.01 -26.35
C VAL A 295 19.18 -39.73 -26.28
N VAL A 296 18.64 -39.13 -27.35
CA VAL A 296 17.26 -38.63 -27.48
C VAL A 296 16.19 -39.73 -27.40
N ALA A 297 16.53 -41.00 -27.67
CA ALA A 297 15.54 -42.04 -27.98
C ALA A 297 15.01 -42.87 -26.80
N ALA A 298 15.69 -42.87 -25.64
CA ALA A 298 15.27 -43.70 -24.48
C ALA A 298 15.45 -43.01 -23.12
N ILE A 299 15.96 -41.77 -23.10
CA ILE A 299 16.32 -41.06 -21.89
C ILE A 299 15.46 -39.82 -21.77
N GLN A 300 14.60 -39.77 -20.75
CA GLN A 300 13.87 -38.55 -20.41
C GLN A 300 14.76 -37.71 -19.48
N THR A 301 15.26 -36.59 -19.99
CA THR A 301 15.86 -35.57 -19.14
C THR A 301 14.75 -34.63 -18.68
N VAL A 302 14.52 -34.58 -17.38
CA VAL A 302 13.51 -33.72 -16.73
C VAL A 302 14.26 -32.74 -15.85
N ALA A 303 13.78 -31.52 -15.74
CA ALA A 303 14.35 -30.56 -14.82
C ALA A 303 13.26 -29.88 -14.00
N VAL A 304 13.67 -29.41 -12.83
CA VAL A 304 12.84 -28.64 -11.91
C VAL A 304 13.54 -27.34 -11.57
N LEU A 305 12.77 -26.26 -11.46
CA LEU A 305 13.19 -24.98 -10.91
C LEU A 305 12.28 -24.63 -9.73
N TYR A 306 12.88 -24.16 -8.65
CA TYR A 306 12.18 -23.64 -7.47
C TYR A 306 12.51 -22.17 -7.30
N LEU A 307 11.48 -21.35 -7.13
CA LEU A 307 11.58 -19.94 -6.81
C LEU A 307 11.13 -19.71 -5.38
N HIS A 308 11.90 -18.92 -4.65
CA HIS A 308 11.45 -18.20 -3.47
C HIS A 308 11.79 -16.71 -3.66
N ALA A 309 10.79 -15.84 -3.61
CA ALA A 309 10.96 -14.40 -3.79
C ALA A 309 10.29 -13.63 -2.64
N LEU A 310 10.91 -12.51 -2.26
CA LEU A 310 10.44 -11.60 -1.21
C LEU A 310 10.65 -10.13 -1.63
N ALA A 311 9.67 -9.29 -1.28
CA ALA A 311 9.79 -7.83 -1.27
C ALA A 311 9.19 -7.28 0.01
N ALA A 312 9.91 -6.40 0.71
CA ALA A 312 9.49 -5.74 1.94
C ALA A 312 9.86 -4.26 1.90
#